data_AF-A0A6J1HWK1-F1
#
_entry.id   AF-A0A6J1HWK1-F1
#
_cell.length_a   1.000
_cell.length_b   1.000
_cell.length_c   1.000
_cell.angle_alpha   90.00
_cell.angle_beta   90.00
_cell.angle_gamma   90.00
#
_symmetry.space_group_name_H-M   'P 1'
#
loop_
_entity.id
_entity.type
_entity.pdbx_description
1 polymer ?
#
loop_
_entity_poly.entity_id
_entity_poly.type
_entity_poly.pdbx_seq_one_letter_code
_entity_poly.pdbx_strand_id
1 'polypeptide(L)'
;MVIPTWLESLLSTPFFYACPLHKDAPRSECNMFCLDCHHCAFCFYCRSDLHHDHRVIQIRRSSYHDVVRVAEIEKVLDISEIQTYVINSARVLFLNERPQPKSSASKGGSHVCEICSRCLLDPFRFCSLGCKVKNEDSNFYPNEQKHEEVSRRRERIGRRLGEEEEEEEEELRVRRNQEGEIYQNHTHPSHSNSRRRKGIPQRAPF
;
A
#
# COMPACT_ATOMS: atom_id res chain seq x y z
N MET A 1 -2.74 15.95 16.63
CA MET A 1 -2.10 15.15 17.68
C MET A 1 -0.67 15.66 17.82
N VAL A 2 -0.09 15.73 19.01
CA VAL A 2 1.34 16.03 19.12
C VAL A 2 2.09 14.74 18.81
N ILE A 3 2.87 14.72 17.72
CA ILE A 3 3.70 13.57 17.37
C ILE A 3 4.79 13.44 18.45
N PRO A 4 4.90 12.29 19.14
CA PRO A 4 5.96 12.11 20.11
C PRO A 4 7.33 12.14 19.43
N THR A 5 8.29 12.84 20.04
CA THR A 5 9.64 13.00 19.48
C THR A 5 10.36 11.67 19.22
N TRP A 6 10.05 10.63 19.99
CA TRP A 6 10.60 9.28 19.79
C TRP A 6 10.10 8.60 18.51
N LEU A 7 8.96 9.02 17.95
CA LEU A 7 8.32 8.32 16.85
C LEU A 7 9.09 8.52 15.55
N GLU A 8 9.58 9.73 15.28
CA GLU A 8 10.47 10.01 14.15
C GLU A 8 11.79 9.22 14.27
N SER A 9 12.37 9.20 15.47
CA SER A 9 13.57 8.39 15.75
C SER A 9 13.31 6.91 15.53
N LEU A 10 12.18 6.37 16.00
CA LEU A 10 11.80 4.98 15.79
C LEU A 10 11.68 4.63 14.30
N LEU A 11 11.04 5.49 13.50
CA LEU A 11 10.80 5.24 12.08
C LEU A 11 12.06 5.35 11.22
N SER A 12 13.07 6.11 11.66
CA SER A 12 14.36 6.29 10.97
C SER A 12 15.47 5.36 11.47
N THR A 13 15.29 4.72 12.63
CA THR A 13 16.30 3.86 13.25
C THR A 13 16.52 2.58 12.43
N PRO A 14 17.77 2.24 12.08
CA PRO A 14 18.09 0.91 11.54
C PRO A 14 18.04 -0.15 12.64
N PHE A 15 17.42 -1.28 12.34
CA PHE A 15 17.34 -2.42 13.25
C PHE A 15 18.07 -3.66 12.68
N PHE A 16 18.26 -4.66 13.53
CA PHE A 16 18.80 -5.99 13.21
C PHE A 16 20.27 -6.02 12.79
N TYR A 17 21.08 -5.07 13.29
CA TYR A 17 22.54 -5.17 13.21
C TYR A 17 23.12 -5.84 14.46
N ALA A 18 24.35 -6.35 14.36
CA ALA A 18 25.02 -6.97 15.49
C ALA A 18 25.43 -5.94 16.54
N CYS A 19 25.10 -6.17 17.82
CA CYS A 19 25.49 -5.28 18.89
C CYS A 19 27.02 -5.22 19.02
N PRO A 20 27.62 -4.01 19.06
CA PRO A 20 29.08 -3.87 19.17
C PRO A 20 29.63 -4.32 20.52
N LEU A 21 28.82 -4.27 21.59
CA LEU A 21 29.21 -4.63 22.96
C LEU A 21 29.04 -6.13 23.25
N HIS A 22 28.10 -6.78 22.58
CA HIS A 22 27.68 -8.16 22.88
C HIS A 22 27.82 -9.10 21.69
N LYS A 23 28.80 -8.88 20.80
CA LYS A 23 28.92 -9.55 19.49
C LYS A 23 28.76 -11.07 19.55
N ASP A 24 29.40 -11.71 20.53
CA ASP A 24 29.46 -13.17 20.65
C ASP A 24 28.32 -13.76 21.49
N ALA A 25 27.47 -12.92 22.09
CA ALA A 25 26.37 -13.38 22.92
C ALA A 25 25.16 -13.81 22.07
N PRO A 26 24.43 -14.86 22.48
CA PRO A 26 23.19 -15.22 21.80
C PRO A 26 22.17 -14.08 21.99
N ARG A 27 21.39 -13.74 20.95
CA ARG A 27 20.42 -12.62 20.96
C ARG A 27 21.07 -11.21 21.09
N SER A 28 22.29 -11.08 20.58
CA SER A 28 23.00 -9.80 20.46
C SER A 28 22.52 -8.91 19.33
N GLU A 29 21.50 -9.31 18.59
CA GLU A 29 20.91 -8.51 17.53
C GLU A 29 20.20 -7.27 18.10
N CYS A 30 20.47 -6.10 17.52
CA CYS A 30 19.87 -4.84 17.91
C CYS A 30 18.45 -4.71 17.35
N ASN A 31 17.46 -5.21 18.08
CA ASN A 31 16.05 -5.18 17.68
C ASN A 31 15.12 -4.54 18.74
N MET A 32 15.69 -3.83 19.72
CA MET A 32 14.94 -3.09 20.73
C MET A 32 15.10 -1.60 20.54
N PHE A 33 14.08 -0.84 20.92
CA PHE A 33 14.08 0.62 20.89
C PHE A 33 13.53 1.20 22.20
N CYS A 34 14.17 2.26 22.70
CA CYS A 34 13.85 2.88 23.98
C CYS A 34 13.07 4.17 23.75
N LEU A 35 11.84 4.22 24.26
CA LEU A 35 10.90 5.33 24.13
C LEU A 35 11.18 6.49 25.10
N ASP A 36 12.22 6.38 25.92
CA ASP A 36 12.63 7.45 26.83
C ASP A 36 13.98 8.06 26.42
N CYS A 37 14.86 7.27 25.78
CA CYS A 37 16.16 7.74 25.29
C CYS A 37 16.11 8.20 23.83
N HIS A 38 15.28 7.56 23.01
CA HIS A 38 15.10 7.88 21.58
C HIS A 38 16.39 7.78 20.75
N HIS A 39 17.34 6.96 21.20
CA HIS A 39 18.62 6.73 20.55
C HIS A 39 18.55 5.52 19.60
N CYS A 40 19.72 4.99 19.23
CA CYS A 40 19.87 3.83 18.37
C CYS A 40 19.20 2.56 18.91
N ALA A 41 18.98 1.60 18.02
CA ALA A 41 18.56 0.26 18.39
C ALA A 41 19.60 -0.43 19.29
N PHE A 42 19.14 -1.32 20.16
CA PHE A 42 20.01 -2.08 21.06
C PHE A 42 19.53 -3.52 21.22
N CYS A 43 20.39 -4.36 21.77
CA CYS A 43 20.13 -5.78 21.95
C CYS A 43 19.52 -6.11 23.33
N PHE A 44 19.18 -7.37 23.52
CA PHE A 44 18.59 -7.86 24.78
C PHE A 44 19.42 -7.55 26.03
N TYR A 45 20.75 -7.65 25.96
CA TYR A 45 21.62 -7.40 27.12
C TYR A 45 21.73 -5.92 27.46
N CYS A 46 21.90 -5.05 26.45
CA CYS A 46 21.89 -3.61 26.63
C CYS A 46 20.60 -3.09 27.29
N ARG A 47 19.48 -3.79 27.08
CA ARG A 47 18.24 -3.48 27.81
C ARG A 47 18.43 -3.59 29.32
N SER A 48 19.05 -4.67 29.78
CA SER A 48 19.25 -4.92 31.21
C SER A 48 20.31 -3.98 31.79
N ASP A 49 21.37 -3.71 31.03
CA ASP A 49 22.51 -2.92 31.52
C ASP A 49 22.20 -1.41 31.57
N LEU A 50 21.47 -0.89 30.59
CA LEU A 50 21.30 0.55 30.37
C LEU A 50 19.85 1.04 30.38
N HIS A 51 18.86 0.13 30.31
CA HIS A 51 17.45 0.47 30.12
C HIS A 51 16.51 -0.35 31.04
N HIS A 52 16.96 -0.70 32.24
CA HIS A 52 16.21 -1.55 33.18
C HIS A 52 14.84 -0.96 33.56
N ASP A 53 14.76 0.36 33.70
CA ASP A 53 13.54 1.08 34.10
C ASP A 53 12.90 1.92 32.96
N HIS A 54 13.33 1.70 31.72
CA HIS A 54 12.82 2.46 30.58
C HIS A 54 11.71 1.71 29.84
N ARG A 55 10.85 2.47 29.15
CA ARG A 55 9.85 1.95 28.24
C ARG A 55 10.54 1.51 26.95
N VAL A 56 10.53 0.21 26.70
CA VAL A 56 11.18 -0.41 25.55
C VAL A 56 10.16 -1.17 24.73
N ILE A 57 10.26 -1.04 23.40
CA ILE A 57 9.50 -1.86 22.44
C ILE A 57 10.46 -2.76 21.66
N GLN A 58 9.97 -3.94 21.29
CA GLN A 58 10.72 -4.88 20.48
C GLN A 58 10.25 -4.85 19.02
N ILE A 59 11.19 -4.60 18.12
CA ILE A 59 10.98 -4.61 16.67
C ILE A 59 11.20 -6.03 16.15
N ARG A 60 10.36 -6.43 15.20
CA ARG A 60 10.37 -7.75 14.56
C ARG A 60 10.38 -7.58 13.05
N ARG A 61 10.72 -8.64 12.33
CA ARG A 61 10.66 -8.67 10.87
C ARG A 61 9.50 -9.53 10.38
N SER A 62 8.71 -8.97 9.47
CA SER A 62 7.73 -9.70 8.67
C SER A 62 7.92 -9.34 7.21
N SER A 63 8.16 -10.36 6.36
CA SER A 63 8.40 -10.16 4.92
C SER A 63 9.46 -9.09 4.63
N TYR A 64 10.58 -9.13 5.36
CA TYR A 64 11.70 -8.16 5.27
C TYR A 64 11.40 -6.73 5.70
N HIS A 65 10.27 -6.50 6.36
CA HIS A 65 9.89 -5.18 6.86
C HIS A 65 9.73 -5.19 8.38
N ASP A 66 10.05 -4.04 8.97
CA ASP A 66 10.00 -3.85 10.41
C ASP A 66 8.54 -3.71 10.86
N VAL A 67 8.19 -4.51 11.86
CA VAL A 67 6.86 -4.56 12.48
C VAL A 67 6.99 -4.48 13.99
N VAL A 68 5.93 -3.95 14.63
CA VAL A 68 5.77 -3.97 16.08
C VAL A 68 4.44 -4.64 16.42
N ARG A 69 4.40 -5.32 17.57
CA ARG A 69 3.15 -5.90 18.08
C ARG A 69 2.21 -4.79 18.53
N VAL A 70 0.94 -4.92 18.17
CA VAL A 70 -0.11 -3.99 18.59
C VAL A 70 -0.12 -3.83 20.11
N ALA A 71 -0.05 -4.95 20.85
CA ALA A 71 -0.03 -4.97 22.32
C ALA A 71 1.15 -4.23 22.99
N GLU A 72 2.22 -3.93 22.24
CA GLU A 72 3.36 -3.15 22.76
C GLU A 72 3.15 -1.66 22.50
N ILE A 73 2.80 -1.30 21.26
CA ILE A 73 2.74 0.10 20.81
C ILE A 73 1.44 0.81 21.22
N GLU A 74 0.31 0.11 21.34
CA GLU A 74 -0.98 0.70 21.71
C GLU A 74 -0.99 1.32 23.11
N LYS A 75 -0.04 0.92 23.97
CA LYS A 75 0.12 1.44 25.33
C LYS A 75 0.68 2.86 25.37
N VAL A 76 1.32 3.29 24.29
CA VAL A 76 2.11 4.54 24.24
C VAL A 76 1.72 5.44 23.07
N LEU A 77 0.93 4.94 22.13
CA LEU A 77 0.55 5.66 20.92
C LEU A 77 -0.85 5.24 20.47
N ASP A 78 -1.66 6.21 20.05
CA ASP A 78 -2.90 5.92 19.35
C ASP A 78 -2.60 5.38 17.95
N ILE A 79 -2.98 4.12 17.73
CA ILE A 79 -2.81 3.40 16.47
C ILE A 79 -4.11 3.29 15.66
N SER A 80 -5.15 4.04 16.05
CA SER A 80 -6.39 4.14 15.29
C SER A 80 -6.10 4.56 13.84
N GLU A 81 -6.94 4.11 12.91
CA GLU A 81 -6.84 4.33 11.47
C GLU A 81 -5.66 3.64 10.76
N ILE A 82 -4.80 2.92 11.48
CA ILE A 82 -3.68 2.16 10.89
C ILE A 82 -4.09 0.70 10.69
N GLN A 83 -3.89 0.19 9.48
CA GLN A 83 -4.12 -1.21 9.18
C GLN A 83 -3.22 -2.13 10.02
N THR A 84 -3.87 -3.04 10.75
CA THR A 84 -3.19 -4.11 11.49
C THR A 84 -3.34 -5.45 10.77
N TYR A 85 -2.38 -6.34 10.98
CA TYR A 85 -2.36 -7.68 10.38
C TYR A 85 -2.26 -8.72 11.48
N VAL A 86 -2.89 -9.88 11.28
CA VAL A 86 -2.65 -11.06 12.12
C VAL A 86 -1.58 -11.90 11.44
N ILE A 87 -0.39 -11.99 12.05
CA ILE A 87 0.75 -12.75 11.54
C ILE A 87 1.25 -13.66 12.65
N ASN A 88 1.35 -14.97 12.38
CA ASN A 88 1.71 -15.99 13.38
C ASN A 88 0.89 -15.85 14.68
N SER A 89 -0.43 -15.73 14.52
CA SER A 89 -1.40 -15.56 15.62
C SER A 89 -1.19 -14.30 16.48
N ALA A 90 -0.42 -13.31 16.00
CA ALA A 90 -0.21 -12.05 16.69
C ALA A 90 -0.68 -10.86 15.84
N ARG A 91 -1.34 -9.89 16.48
CA ARG A 91 -1.64 -8.61 15.84
C ARG A 91 -0.38 -7.75 15.77
N VAL A 92 -0.02 -7.35 14.55
CA VAL A 92 1.16 -6.52 14.26
C VAL A 92 0.78 -5.37 13.33
N LEU A 93 1.62 -4.34 13.35
CA LEU A 93 1.55 -3.23 12.41
C LEU A 93 2.94 -2.96 11.82
N PHE A 94 2.97 -2.40 10.61
CA PHE A 94 4.22 -2.02 9.94
C PHE A 94 4.67 -0.64 10.39
N LEU A 95 5.98 -0.50 10.61
CA LEU A 95 6.58 0.80 10.96
C LEU A 95 6.53 1.72 9.74
N ASN A 96 7.11 1.30 8.62
CA ASN A 96 7.24 2.12 7.42
C ASN A 96 6.40 1.60 6.24
N GLU A 97 6.21 2.47 5.25
CA GLU A 97 5.56 2.08 4.00
C GLU A 97 6.35 0.96 3.29
N ARG A 98 5.62 0.17 2.50
CA ARG A 98 6.19 -0.98 1.78
C ARG A 98 6.02 -0.75 0.28
N PRO A 99 6.96 -1.21 -0.57
CA PRO A 99 6.81 -1.12 -2.02
C PRO A 99 5.55 -1.86 -2.49
N GLN A 100 4.73 -1.23 -3.34
CA GLN A 100 3.59 -1.91 -3.96
C GLN A 100 4.04 -2.69 -5.20
N PRO A 101 3.60 -3.95 -5.38
CA PRO A 101 3.70 -4.61 -6.67
C PRO A 101 2.78 -3.92 -7.69
N LYS A 102 3.36 -3.52 -8.83
CA LYS A 102 2.75 -2.70 -9.91
C LYS A 102 1.43 -3.25 -10.47
N SER A 103 1.07 -4.51 -10.19
CA SER A 103 -0.09 -5.21 -10.75
C SER A 103 -1.35 -5.20 -9.86
N SER A 104 -1.32 -4.57 -8.69
CA SER A 104 -2.43 -4.64 -7.73
C SER A 104 -3.45 -3.49 -7.80
N ALA A 105 -3.25 -2.52 -8.70
CA ALA A 105 -4.17 -1.39 -8.88
C ALA A 105 -5.53 -1.76 -9.52
N SER A 106 -5.74 -3.01 -9.96
CA SER A 106 -6.89 -3.38 -10.81
C SER A 106 -7.87 -4.39 -10.21
N LYS A 107 -7.85 -4.67 -8.89
CA LYS A 107 -8.89 -5.52 -8.27
C LYS A 107 -9.36 -4.99 -6.91
N GLY A 108 -10.31 -4.06 -6.96
CA GLY A 108 -11.43 -4.00 -6.01
C GLY A 108 -11.14 -3.68 -4.54
N GLY A 109 -10.11 -2.88 -4.22
CA GLY A 109 -10.00 -2.30 -2.88
C GLY A 109 -10.62 -0.91 -2.87
N SER A 110 -11.75 -0.72 -2.19
CA SER A 110 -12.42 0.59 -2.03
C SER A 110 -11.56 1.58 -1.24
N HIS A 111 -10.64 1.09 -0.40
CA HIS A 111 -9.85 1.90 0.50
C HIS A 111 -8.36 1.81 0.19
N VAL A 112 -7.73 2.98 0.08
CA VAL A 112 -6.32 3.15 -0.22
C VAL A 112 -5.67 4.02 0.85
N CYS A 113 -4.40 3.74 1.15
CA CYS A 113 -3.61 4.55 2.06
C CYS A 113 -3.51 5.99 1.53
N GLU A 114 -3.82 6.97 2.37
CA GLU A 114 -3.83 8.39 1.98
C GLU A 114 -2.44 8.92 1.57
N ILE A 115 -1.36 8.22 1.94
CA ILE A 115 0.02 8.67 1.72
C ILE A 115 0.74 7.92 0.60
N CYS A 116 0.63 6.58 0.56
CA CYS A 116 1.34 5.75 -0.42
C CYS A 116 0.40 5.03 -1.41
N SER A 117 -0.89 5.33 -1.35
CA SER A 117 -1.95 4.77 -2.21
C SER A 117 -2.02 3.24 -2.23
N ARG A 118 -1.53 2.57 -1.17
CA ARG A 118 -1.61 1.12 -1.01
C ARG A 118 -3.03 0.68 -0.73
N CYS A 119 -3.54 -0.31 -1.44
CA CYS A 119 -4.84 -0.92 -1.15
C CYS A 119 -4.88 -1.48 0.28
N LEU A 120 -5.97 -1.20 0.98
CA LEU A 120 -6.20 -1.56 2.39
C LEU A 120 -7.33 -2.59 2.50
N LEU A 121 -7.43 -3.23 3.66
CA LEU A 121 -8.45 -4.26 3.96
C LEU A 121 -9.79 -3.70 4.48
N ASP A 122 -9.93 -2.37 4.57
CA ASP A 122 -11.12 -1.66 5.04
C ASP A 122 -11.42 -1.71 6.57
N PRO A 123 -11.90 -0.62 7.23
CA PRO A 123 -11.91 0.81 6.85
C PRO A 123 -10.73 1.57 7.48
N PHE A 124 -9.50 1.24 7.09
CA PHE A 124 -8.29 1.94 7.55
C PHE A 124 -7.93 3.12 6.63
N ARG A 125 -7.21 4.12 7.14
CA ARG A 125 -6.69 5.27 6.36
C ARG A 125 -5.20 5.15 6.04
N PHE A 126 -4.44 4.45 6.88
CA PHE A 126 -2.99 4.32 6.74
C PHE A 126 -2.55 2.86 6.74
N CYS A 127 -1.53 2.53 5.95
CA CYS A 127 -0.98 1.17 5.93
C CYS A 127 0.10 0.90 6.99
N SER A 128 0.65 1.96 7.60
CA SER A 128 1.79 1.91 8.51
C SER A 128 1.86 3.17 9.38
N LEU A 129 2.66 3.11 10.45
CA LEU A 129 2.93 4.27 11.33
C LEU A 129 3.52 5.44 10.55
N GLY A 130 4.52 5.19 9.72
CA GLY A 130 5.18 6.22 8.92
C GLY A 130 4.22 6.93 7.96
N CYS A 131 3.18 6.25 7.45
CA CYS A 131 2.15 6.94 6.69
C CYS A 131 1.29 7.84 7.59
N LYS A 132 0.86 7.39 8.78
CA LYS A 132 0.10 8.24 9.70
C LYS A 132 0.90 9.50 10.09
N VAL A 133 2.18 9.35 10.44
CA VAL A 133 3.07 10.45 10.84
C VAL A 133 3.28 11.46 9.70
N LYS A 134 3.62 10.99 8.49
CA LYS A 134 3.80 11.87 7.32
C LYS A 134 2.55 12.71 7.01
N ASN A 135 1.36 12.16 7.26
CA ASN A 135 0.10 12.88 7.09
C ASN A 135 -0.06 14.00 8.13
N GLU A 136 0.26 13.71 9.39
CA GLU A 136 0.19 14.68 10.48
C GLU A 136 1.22 15.81 10.32
N ASP A 137 2.45 15.50 9.86
CA ASP A 137 3.48 16.51 9.54
C ASP A 137 3.04 17.45 8.41
N SER A 138 2.44 16.88 7.35
CA SER A 138 1.97 17.65 6.19
C SER A 138 0.79 18.57 6.52
N ASN A 139 0.03 18.26 7.57
CA ASN A 139 -1.04 19.13 8.07
C ASN A 139 -0.52 20.26 8.97
N PHE A 140 0.66 20.10 9.57
CA PHE A 140 1.28 21.13 10.42
C PHE A 140 2.09 22.15 9.61
N TYR A 141 2.70 21.71 8.50
CA TYR A 141 3.26 22.58 7.47
C TYR A 141 2.51 22.32 6.16
N PRO A 142 1.38 23.00 5.90
CA PRO A 142 0.74 22.94 4.59
C PRO A 142 1.73 23.50 3.57
N ASN A 143 2.45 22.61 2.88
CA ASN A 143 3.21 23.00 1.72
C ASN A 143 2.19 23.31 0.62
N GLU A 144 1.93 24.60 0.40
CA GLU A 144 0.94 25.14 -0.54
C GLU A 144 1.08 24.55 -1.96
N GLN A 145 2.21 23.92 -2.28
CA GLN A 145 2.50 23.32 -3.59
C GLN A 145 1.87 21.93 -3.82
N LYS A 146 1.55 21.15 -2.77
CA LYS A 146 1.01 19.78 -2.96
C LYS A 146 -0.49 19.75 -3.31
N HIS A 147 -1.27 20.73 -2.86
CA HIS A 147 -2.70 20.78 -3.15
C HIS A 147 -2.97 20.99 -4.64
N GLU A 148 -2.10 21.76 -5.31
CA GLU A 148 -2.20 22.00 -6.74
C GLU A 148 -1.87 20.74 -7.56
N GLU A 149 -0.88 19.93 -7.14
CA GLU A 149 -0.55 18.68 -7.84
C GLU A 149 -1.64 17.61 -7.69
N VAL A 150 -2.25 17.50 -6.50
CA VAL A 150 -3.36 16.56 -6.26
C VAL A 150 -4.63 16.98 -7.00
N SER A 151 -4.94 18.28 -7.04
CA SER A 151 -6.06 18.82 -7.83
C SER A 151 -5.82 18.62 -9.33
N ARG A 152 -4.63 18.95 -9.83
CA ARG A 152 -4.23 18.71 -11.23
C ARG A 152 -4.25 17.23 -11.60
N ARG A 153 -3.90 16.33 -10.66
CA ARG A 153 -3.97 14.88 -10.88
C ARG A 153 -5.42 14.39 -10.93
N ARG A 154 -6.30 14.88 -10.06
CA ARG A 154 -7.76 14.59 -10.11
C ARG A 154 -8.38 15.10 -11.42
N GLU A 155 -8.05 16.31 -11.85
CA GLU A 155 -8.53 16.86 -13.13
C GLU A 155 -8.02 16.09 -14.35
N ARG A 156 -6.75 15.67 -14.37
CA ARG A 156 -6.21 14.85 -15.47
C ARG A 156 -6.88 13.48 -15.55
N ILE A 157 -7.24 12.89 -14.41
CA ILE A 157 -7.98 11.62 -14.37
C ILE A 157 -9.41 11.84 -14.88
N GLY A 158 -10.07 12.92 -14.45
CA GLY A 158 -11.43 13.26 -14.91
C GLY A 158 -11.51 13.53 -16.42
N ARG A 159 -10.52 14.22 -17.01
CA ARG A 159 -10.49 14.47 -18.47
C ARG A 159 -10.32 13.21 -19.30
N ARG A 160 -9.45 12.28 -18.88
CA ARG A 160 -9.26 11.01 -19.60
C ARG A 160 -10.50 10.14 -19.61
N LEU A 161 -11.24 10.10 -18.49
CA LEU A 161 -12.50 9.36 -18.42
C LEU A 161 -13.57 9.99 -19.33
N GLY A 162 -13.63 11.33 -19.40
CA GLY A 162 -14.55 12.02 -20.31
C GLY A 162 -14.20 11.81 -21.79
N GLU A 163 -12.91 11.82 -22.14
CA GLU A 163 -12.43 11.54 -23.51
C GLU A 163 -12.74 10.08 -23.92
N GLU A 164 -12.58 9.11 -23.02
CA GLU A 164 -12.92 7.70 -23.25
C GLU A 164 -14.45 7.50 -23.42
N GLU A 165 -15.28 8.22 -22.66
CA GLU A 165 -16.75 8.19 -22.79
C GLU A 165 -17.24 8.85 -24.11
N GLU A 166 -16.60 9.93 -24.55
CA GLU A 166 -16.90 10.59 -25.82
C GLU A 166 -16.51 9.73 -27.03
N GLU A 167 -15.37 9.04 -26.99
CA GLU A 167 -14.94 8.11 -28.03
C GLU A 167 -15.89 6.90 -28.14
N GLU A 168 -16.34 6.32 -27.01
CA GLU A 168 -17.34 5.23 -27.03
C GLU A 168 -18.70 5.71 -27.58
N GLU A 169 -19.16 6.92 -27.24
CA GLU A 169 -20.39 7.47 -27.79
C GLU A 169 -20.30 7.74 -29.30
N GLU A 170 -19.17 8.25 -29.79
CA GLU A 170 -18.95 8.45 -31.23
C GLU A 170 -18.93 7.11 -31.96
N GLU A 171 -18.23 6.09 -31.47
CA GLU A 171 -18.22 4.76 -32.10
C GLU A 171 -19.64 4.15 -32.16
N LEU A 172 -20.45 4.33 -31.11
CA LEU A 172 -21.85 3.88 -31.08
C LEU A 172 -22.74 4.65 -32.06
N ARG A 173 -22.50 5.96 -32.25
CA ARG A 173 -23.22 6.79 -33.24
C ARG A 173 -22.83 6.42 -34.67
N VAL A 174 -21.55 6.17 -34.93
CA VAL A 174 -21.05 5.74 -36.25
C VAL A 174 -21.59 4.36 -36.63
N ARG A 175 -21.64 3.39 -35.69
CA ARG A 175 -22.29 2.08 -35.93
C ARG A 175 -23.78 2.21 -36.24
N ARG A 176 -24.49 3.09 -35.55
CA ARG A 176 -25.93 3.32 -35.77
C ARG A 176 -26.22 3.97 -37.13
N ASN A 177 -25.31 4.84 -37.60
CA ASN A 177 -25.44 5.48 -38.91
C ASN A 177 -25.10 4.54 -40.08
N GLN A 178 -24.21 3.56 -39.90
CA GLN A 178 -23.90 2.56 -40.94
C GLN A 178 -25.00 1.49 -41.12
N GLU A 179 -25.80 1.21 -40.09
CA GLU A 179 -26.92 0.26 -40.17
C GLU A 179 -28.19 0.86 -40.83
N GLY A 180 -28.22 2.17 -41.11
CA GLY A 180 -29.37 2.90 -41.65
C GLY A 180 -29.46 3.03 -43.18
N GLU A 181 -28.42 2.69 -43.94
CA GLU A 181 -28.34 2.98 -45.39
C GLU A 181 -28.14 1.75 -46.30
N ILE A 182 -28.55 0.54 -45.89
CA ILE A 182 -28.43 -0.65 -46.76
C ILE A 182 -29.72 -1.48 -46.79
N TYR A 183 -30.81 -0.88 -47.26
CA TYR A 183 -31.92 -1.65 -47.86
C TYR A 183 -32.55 -0.86 -49.00
N GLN A 184 -31.97 -0.93 -50.21
CA GLN A 184 -32.76 -1.00 -51.44
C GLN A 184 -31.93 -1.52 -52.62
N ASN A 185 -32.44 -2.61 -53.18
CA ASN A 185 -32.23 -3.20 -54.50
C ASN A 185 -31.15 -4.29 -54.69
N HIS A 186 -31.70 -5.42 -55.14
CA HIS A 186 -31.11 -6.73 -55.31
C HIS A 186 -30.17 -6.84 -56.53
N THR A 187 -29.19 -7.75 -56.44
CA THR A 187 -28.87 -8.75 -57.49
C THR A 187 -27.88 -9.79 -56.92
N HIS A 188 -28.30 -11.07 -56.87
CA HIS A 188 -27.40 -12.23 -56.80
C HIS A 188 -26.96 -12.58 -58.26
N PRO A 189 -25.86 -13.33 -58.57
CA PRO A 189 -25.24 -14.37 -57.73
C PRO A 189 -23.71 -14.60 -57.85
N SER A 190 -23.23 -15.51 -56.98
CA SER A 190 -22.31 -16.64 -57.27
C SER A 190 -20.80 -16.56 -56.94
N HIS A 191 -20.38 -17.63 -56.24
CA HIS A 191 -19.08 -18.33 -56.16
C HIS A 191 -18.02 -17.99 -55.08
N SER A 192 -17.99 -18.89 -54.09
CA SER A 192 -16.86 -19.77 -53.71
C SER A 192 -15.85 -19.34 -52.62
N ASN A 193 -15.98 -20.02 -51.46
CA ASN A 193 -14.94 -20.62 -50.58
C ASN A 193 -13.91 -19.67 -49.90
N SER A 194 -13.45 -19.84 -48.65
CA SER A 194 -13.39 -20.99 -47.75
C SER A 194 -13.16 -20.55 -46.28
N ARG A 195 -13.76 -21.28 -45.32
CA ARG A 195 -13.23 -21.80 -44.02
C ARG A 195 -12.27 -20.91 -43.19
N ARG A 196 -12.42 -20.77 -41.86
CA ARG A 196 -12.54 -21.85 -40.83
C ARG A 196 -12.95 -21.25 -39.46
N ARG A 197 -14.04 -21.74 -38.85
CA ARG A 197 -14.34 -21.52 -37.42
C ARG A 197 -13.58 -22.53 -36.56
N LYS A 198 -13.04 -22.06 -35.43
CA LYS A 198 -12.46 -22.89 -34.37
C LYS A 198 -13.49 -23.93 -33.92
N GLY A 199 -13.08 -25.20 -33.91
CA GLY A 199 -13.90 -26.33 -33.50
C GLY A 199 -14.25 -26.31 -32.01
N ILE A 200 -15.29 -27.07 -31.68
CA ILE A 200 -15.86 -27.23 -30.34
C ILE A 200 -14.88 -28.05 -29.46
N PRO A 201 -14.56 -27.61 -28.23
CA PRO A 201 -13.60 -28.30 -27.39
C PRO A 201 -14.19 -29.60 -26.79
N GLN A 202 -13.41 -30.68 -26.86
CA GLN A 202 -13.71 -31.97 -26.23
C GLN A 202 -12.93 -32.12 -24.92
N ARG A 203 -13.53 -32.77 -23.91
CA ARG A 203 -12.88 -33.12 -22.62
C ARG A 203 -11.93 -34.31 -22.78
N ALA A 204 -10.85 -34.33 -22.00
CA ALA A 204 -9.90 -35.43 -21.96
C ALA A 204 -10.50 -36.66 -21.23
N PRO A 205 -10.21 -37.90 -21.68
CA PRO A 205 -10.53 -39.11 -20.93
C PRO A 205 -9.47 -39.41 -19.85
N PHE A 206 -9.89 -40.24 -18.88
CA PHE A 206 -9.21 -40.64 -17.65
C PHE A 206 -7.85 -41.32 -17.85
#